data_AF-A0AAP0YLY3-F1
#
_entry.id   AF-A0AAP0YLY3-F1
#
_cell.length_a   1.000
_cell.length_b   1.000
_cell.length_c   1.000
_cell.angle_alpha   90.00
_cell.angle_beta   90.00
_cell.angle_gamma   90.00
#
_symmetry.space_group_name_H-M   'P 1'
#
loop_
_entity.id
_entity.type
_entity.pdbx_description
1 polymer ?
#
loop_
_entity_poly.entity_id
_entity_poly.type
_entity_poly.pdbx_seq_one_letter_code
_entity_poly.pdbx_strand_id
1 'polypeptide(L)'
;MAVTHKDTDNMHIHIIANRISLYGEVYDTTFVSNRAARVAEVLSRKYGMTIAKEVKAEKKHKKTKSSPTREQTKQQVQKICYALLEKYKGTGITGHSMFLYDLSKSGVTIERLKNKQGKVYGLKFAYSGQTFKASEIGREFGYRSLQKNFEISNKTEPKKATTMANEPAKNNA
;
A
#
# COMPACT_ATOMS: atom_id res chain seq x y z
N MET A 1 -10.22 -0.42 33.59
CA MET A 1 -8.79 -0.35 33.97
C MET A 1 -8.10 0.64 33.04
N ALA A 2 -7.15 1.45 33.53
CA ALA A 2 -6.36 2.36 32.70
C ALA A 2 -4.86 2.12 32.93
N VAL A 3 -4.06 2.09 31.88
CA VAL A 3 -2.60 1.86 31.93
C VAL A 3 -1.89 2.93 31.13
N THR A 4 -0.90 3.59 31.71
CA THR A 4 -0.02 4.55 31.03
C THR A 4 1.15 3.83 30.37
N HIS A 5 1.47 4.19 29.14
CA HIS A 5 2.59 3.64 28.37
C HIS A 5 3.50 4.75 27.83
N LYS A 6 4.80 4.43 27.72
CA LYS A 6 5.90 5.33 27.28
C LYS A 6 6.71 4.75 26.10
N ASP A 7 6.17 3.77 25.39
CA ASP A 7 6.84 3.04 24.31
C ASP A 7 6.93 3.82 22.98
N THR A 8 6.31 4.99 22.90
CA THR A 8 6.49 5.93 21.78
C THR A 8 6.94 7.29 22.30
N ASP A 9 7.40 8.18 21.40
CA ASP A 9 7.76 9.56 21.74
C ASP A 9 6.61 10.34 22.41
N ASN A 10 5.37 9.85 22.33
CA ASN A 10 4.21 10.45 22.97
C ASN A 10 3.68 9.56 24.10
N MET A 11 3.48 10.17 25.27
CA MET A 11 2.76 9.57 26.39
C MET A 11 1.34 9.19 25.97
N HIS A 12 0.89 7.98 26.27
CA HIS A 12 -0.50 7.58 26.02
C HIS A 12 -1.05 6.66 27.11
N ILE A 13 -2.39 6.57 27.15
CA ILE A 13 -3.14 5.79 28.12
C ILE A 13 -3.99 4.77 27.37
N HIS A 14 -3.89 3.50 27.75
CA HIS A 14 -4.84 2.45 27.35
C HIS A 14 -5.98 2.39 28.34
N ILE A 15 -7.21 2.47 27.86
CA ILE A 15 -8.42 2.26 28.67
C ILE A 15 -9.02 0.91 28.26
N ILE A 16 -9.13 0.01 29.23
CA ILE A 16 -9.80 -1.28 29.09
C ILE A 16 -11.17 -1.17 29.75
N ALA A 17 -12.22 -1.42 28.95
CA ALA A 17 -13.61 -1.40 29.38
C ALA A 17 -14.28 -2.74 29.06
N ASN A 18 -15.20 -3.17 29.94
CA ASN A 18 -16.01 -4.36 29.71
C ASN A 18 -17.11 -4.06 28.67
N ARG A 19 -17.31 -4.98 27.72
CA ARG A 19 -18.38 -4.90 26.72
C ARG A 19 -19.69 -5.52 27.22
N ILE A 20 -19.67 -6.23 28.33
CA ILE A 20 -20.85 -6.86 28.93
C ILE A 20 -21.42 -5.92 29.98
N SER A 21 -22.72 -5.63 29.87
CA SER A 21 -23.46 -4.85 30.86
C SER A 21 -23.63 -5.65 32.15
N LEU A 22 -24.06 -4.98 33.22
CA LEU A 22 -24.36 -5.65 34.49
C LEU A 22 -25.56 -6.62 34.40
N TYR A 23 -26.35 -6.52 33.33
CA TYR A 23 -27.51 -7.38 33.05
C TYR A 23 -27.19 -8.52 32.06
N GLY A 24 -25.92 -8.71 31.71
CA GLY A 24 -25.49 -9.76 30.77
C GLY A 24 -25.67 -9.40 29.29
N GLU A 25 -26.06 -8.16 28.99
CA GLU A 25 -26.24 -7.70 27.61
C GLU A 25 -24.91 -7.28 26.99
N VAL A 26 -24.74 -7.59 25.71
CA VAL A 26 -23.53 -7.22 24.95
C VAL A 26 -23.73 -5.85 24.33
N TYR A 27 -22.87 -4.88 24.66
CA TYR A 27 -22.89 -3.59 23.97
C TYR A 27 -22.60 -3.75 22.48
N ASP A 28 -23.37 -3.06 21.63
CA ASP A 28 -23.12 -3.03 20.19
C ASP A 28 -21.80 -2.33 19.89
N THR A 29 -20.86 -3.04 19.25
CA THR A 29 -19.56 -2.50 18.82
C THR A 29 -19.49 -2.20 17.33
N THR A 30 -20.62 -2.25 16.63
CA THR A 30 -20.66 -1.92 15.21
C THR A 30 -20.13 -0.50 15.00
N PHE A 31 -19.11 -0.38 14.13
CA PHE A 31 -18.38 0.87 13.87
C PHE A 31 -17.81 1.59 15.12
N VAL A 32 -17.48 0.87 16.20
CA VAL A 32 -16.97 1.48 17.45
C VAL A 32 -15.76 2.37 17.20
N SER A 33 -14.83 1.99 16.31
CA SER A 33 -13.66 2.79 15.95
C SER A 33 -14.04 4.15 15.35
N ASN A 34 -15.05 4.17 14.47
CA ASN A 34 -15.51 5.40 13.82
C ASN A 34 -16.25 6.31 14.81
N ARG A 35 -17.09 5.72 15.68
CA ARG A 35 -17.79 6.44 16.74
C ARG A 35 -16.79 7.03 17.74
N ALA A 36 -15.82 6.25 18.20
CA ALA A 36 -14.77 6.70 19.10
C ALA A 36 -13.94 7.85 18.48
N ALA A 37 -13.56 7.74 17.21
CA ALA A 37 -12.86 8.82 16.50
C ALA A 37 -13.69 10.11 16.42
N ARG A 38 -15.01 10.02 16.20
CA ARG A 38 -15.91 11.18 16.17
C ARG A 38 -16.03 11.83 17.56
N VAL A 39 -16.23 11.03 18.60
CA VAL A 39 -16.32 11.52 19.98
C VAL A 39 -15.01 12.20 20.40
N ALA A 40 -13.86 11.58 20.09
CA ALA A 40 -12.55 12.16 20.36
C ALA A 40 -12.39 13.52 19.66
N GLU A 41 -12.79 13.67 18.39
CA GLU A 41 -12.74 14.95 17.69
C GLU A 41 -13.62 16.03 18.35
N VAL A 42 -14.85 15.68 18.75
CA VAL A 42 -15.76 16.60 19.45
C VAL A 42 -15.15 17.06 20.78
N LEU A 43 -14.59 16.13 21.55
CA LEU A 43 -13.91 16.46 22.80
C LEU A 43 -12.68 17.34 22.55
N SER A 44 -11.87 17.02 21.53
CA SER A 44 -10.73 17.86 21.16
C SER A 44 -11.14 19.29 20.84
N ARG A 45 -12.21 19.48 20.03
CA ARG A 45 -12.75 20.82 19.75
C ARG A 45 -13.23 21.51 21.03
N LYS A 46 -14.00 20.81 21.87
CA LYS A 46 -14.57 21.36 23.11
C LYS A 46 -13.49 21.85 24.09
N TYR A 47 -12.38 21.13 24.19
CA TYR A 47 -11.30 21.45 25.12
C TYR A 47 -10.12 22.19 24.47
N GLY A 48 -10.27 22.68 23.23
CA GLY A 48 -9.20 23.39 22.52
C GLY A 48 -7.94 22.54 22.27
N MET A 49 -8.08 21.21 22.21
CA MET A 49 -6.97 20.30 21.94
C MET A 49 -6.71 20.18 20.44
N THR A 50 -5.51 19.70 20.09
CA THR A 50 -5.11 19.43 18.72
C THR A 50 -6.00 18.39 18.04
N ILE A 51 -6.53 18.71 16.87
CA ILE A 51 -7.44 17.83 16.12
C ILE A 51 -6.64 16.96 15.16
N ALA A 52 -6.71 15.65 15.36
CA ALA A 52 -5.93 14.68 14.58
C ALA A 52 -6.16 14.78 13.06
N LYS A 53 -7.38 15.10 12.61
CA LYS A 53 -7.69 15.28 11.19
C LYS A 53 -7.01 16.51 10.58
N GLU A 54 -6.99 17.63 11.29
CA GLU A 54 -6.37 18.88 10.85
C GLU A 54 -4.86 18.71 10.77
N VAL A 55 -4.23 18.11 11.80
CA VAL A 55 -2.81 17.74 11.75
C VAL A 55 -2.50 16.81 10.58
N LYS A 56 -3.38 15.85 10.27
CA LYS A 56 -3.18 14.95 9.12
C LYS A 56 -3.30 15.69 7.79
N ALA A 57 -4.21 16.65 7.68
CA ALA A 57 -4.34 17.52 6.51
C ALA A 57 -3.11 18.41 6.36
N GLU A 58 -2.69 19.11 7.42
CA GLU A 58 -1.46 19.90 7.43
C GLU A 58 -0.22 19.07 7.11
N LYS A 59 -0.10 17.85 7.65
CA LYS A 59 1.00 16.93 7.28
C LYS A 59 0.93 16.51 5.82
N LYS A 60 -0.24 16.38 5.21
CA LYS A 60 -0.36 16.16 3.76
C LYS A 60 0.09 17.41 2.98
N HIS A 61 -0.30 18.61 3.43
CA HIS A 61 0.12 19.89 2.85
C HIS A 61 1.60 20.23 3.11
N LYS A 62 2.24 19.66 4.14
CA LYS A 62 3.69 19.73 4.37
C LYS A 62 4.45 18.60 3.66
N LYS A 63 3.80 17.51 3.26
CA LYS A 63 4.44 16.40 2.52
C LYS A 63 4.76 16.76 1.06
N THR A 64 4.32 17.91 0.55
CA THR A 64 4.90 18.57 -0.63
C THR A 64 6.37 18.98 -0.44
N LYS A 65 6.96 18.78 0.74
CA LYS A 65 8.42 18.85 0.97
C LYS A 65 9.20 17.64 0.43
N SER A 66 8.84 17.05 -0.71
CA SER A 66 9.93 16.52 -1.56
C SER A 66 10.66 17.76 -2.06
N SER A 67 11.99 17.81 -1.96
CA SER A 67 12.71 18.92 -2.61
C SER A 67 12.28 18.94 -4.08
N PRO A 68 12.07 20.12 -4.69
CA PRO A 68 11.69 20.21 -6.10
C PRO A 68 12.59 19.34 -6.99
N THR A 69 13.88 19.30 -6.64
CA THR A 69 14.90 18.43 -7.21
C THR A 69 14.54 16.95 -7.10
N ARG A 70 14.16 16.44 -5.93
CA ARG A 70 13.78 15.03 -5.74
C ARG A 70 12.54 14.65 -6.54
N GLU A 71 11.55 15.54 -6.64
CA GLU A 71 10.35 15.26 -7.45
C GLU A 71 10.67 15.24 -8.95
N GLN A 72 11.51 16.18 -9.44
CA GLN A 72 12.00 16.16 -10.81
C GLN A 72 12.79 14.88 -11.11
N THR A 73 13.72 14.50 -10.23
CA THR A 73 14.48 13.25 -10.35
C THR A 73 13.54 12.04 -10.37
N LYS A 74 12.52 12.01 -9.52
CA LYS A 74 11.51 10.94 -9.50
C LYS A 74 10.76 10.85 -10.83
N GLN A 75 10.30 11.99 -11.37
CA GLN A 75 9.62 12.03 -12.68
C GLN A 75 10.53 11.53 -13.81
N GLN A 76 11.82 11.86 -13.76
CA GLN A 76 12.79 11.37 -14.74
C GLN A 76 12.96 9.85 -14.63
N VAL A 77 13.13 9.30 -13.42
CA VAL A 77 13.19 7.86 -13.20
C VAL A 77 11.91 7.17 -13.68
N GLN A 78 10.74 7.75 -13.40
CA GLN A 78 9.46 7.24 -13.90
C GLN A 78 9.42 7.18 -15.43
N LYS A 79 9.80 8.26 -16.12
CA LYS A 79 9.84 8.30 -17.59
C LYS A 79 10.73 7.20 -18.17
N ILE A 80 11.96 7.06 -17.63
CA ILE A 80 12.89 6.00 -18.04
C ILE A 80 12.26 4.62 -17.80
N CYS A 81 11.75 4.37 -16.59
CA CYS A 81 11.20 3.07 -16.22
C CYS A 81 10.00 2.67 -17.08
N TYR A 82 9.07 3.60 -17.34
CA TYR A 82 7.88 3.31 -18.16
C TYR A 82 8.23 3.12 -19.63
N ALA A 83 9.14 3.94 -20.20
CA ALA A 83 9.58 3.77 -21.58
C ALA A 83 10.26 2.41 -21.80
N LEU A 84 11.12 1.98 -20.88
CA LEU A 84 11.77 0.68 -20.96
C LEU A 84 10.82 -0.48 -20.68
N LEU A 85 9.87 -0.30 -19.75
CA LEU A 85 8.85 -1.31 -19.50
C LEU A 85 8.02 -1.54 -20.76
N GLU A 86 7.53 -0.47 -21.40
CA GLU A 86 6.75 -0.56 -22.63
C GLU A 86 7.53 -1.25 -23.76
N LYS A 87 8.81 -0.93 -23.92
CA LYS A 87 9.70 -1.54 -24.93
C LYS A 87 9.89 -3.05 -24.77
N TYR A 88 9.95 -3.55 -23.53
CA TYR A 88 10.34 -4.92 -23.24
C TYR A 88 9.24 -5.80 -22.62
N LYS A 89 8.07 -5.23 -22.30
CA LYS A 89 6.95 -5.95 -21.68
C LYS A 89 6.55 -7.17 -22.51
N GLY A 90 6.26 -8.29 -21.82
CA GLY A 90 5.76 -9.51 -22.46
C GLY A 90 6.78 -10.29 -23.30
N THR A 91 8.04 -9.86 -23.37
CA THR A 91 9.10 -10.55 -24.15
C THR A 91 9.89 -11.60 -23.33
N GLY A 92 9.29 -12.12 -22.26
CA GLY A 92 9.88 -13.20 -21.47
C GLY A 92 11.12 -12.79 -20.67
N ILE A 93 11.94 -13.79 -20.36
CA ILE A 93 13.19 -13.64 -19.60
C ILE A 93 14.17 -12.72 -20.32
N THR A 94 14.23 -12.77 -21.65
CA THR A 94 15.06 -11.88 -22.47
C THR A 94 14.64 -10.44 -22.29
N GLY A 95 13.34 -10.16 -22.33
CA GLY A 95 12.77 -8.84 -22.03
C GLY A 95 13.16 -8.29 -20.68
N HIS A 96 13.00 -9.11 -19.64
CA HIS A 96 13.35 -8.72 -18.29
C HIS A 96 14.86 -8.39 -18.17
N SER A 97 15.71 -9.19 -18.82
CA SER A 97 17.17 -8.98 -18.81
C SER A 97 17.55 -7.70 -19.55
N MET A 98 16.93 -7.45 -20.72
CA MET A 98 17.14 -6.23 -21.51
C MET A 98 16.64 -4.98 -20.77
N PHE A 99 15.49 -5.08 -20.10
CA PHE A 99 14.98 -4.02 -19.24
C PHE A 99 16.00 -3.64 -18.16
N LEU A 100 16.54 -4.61 -17.43
CA LEU A 100 17.53 -4.35 -16.36
C LEU A 100 18.83 -3.75 -16.92
N TYR A 101 19.27 -4.22 -18.09
CA TYR A 101 20.47 -3.72 -18.77
C TYR A 101 20.31 -2.26 -19.20
N ASP A 102 19.26 -1.94 -19.95
CA ASP A 102 19.00 -0.57 -20.42
C ASP A 102 18.70 0.39 -19.26
N LEU A 103 18.08 -0.11 -18.18
CA LEU A 103 17.83 0.66 -16.97
C LEU A 103 19.14 1.07 -16.30
N SER A 104 20.07 0.11 -16.14
CA SER A 104 21.43 0.36 -15.63
C SER A 104 22.22 1.32 -16.52
N LYS A 105 22.15 1.15 -17.85
CA LYS A 105 22.77 2.04 -18.83
C LYS A 105 22.23 3.47 -18.74
N SER A 106 20.96 3.61 -18.37
CA SER A 106 20.31 4.91 -18.12
C SER A 106 20.67 5.52 -16.75
N GLY A 107 21.58 4.88 -15.99
CA GLY A 107 22.03 5.31 -14.67
C GLY A 107 21.10 4.91 -13.52
N VAL A 108 20.04 4.15 -13.78
CA VAL A 108 19.06 3.73 -12.78
C VAL A 108 19.38 2.31 -12.33
N THR A 109 19.60 2.11 -11.03
CA THR A 109 19.86 0.78 -10.46
C THR A 109 18.72 0.30 -9.58
N ILE A 110 18.53 -1.02 -9.50
CA ILE A 110 17.50 -1.65 -8.66
C ILE A 110 18.17 -2.45 -7.54
N GLU A 111 17.79 -2.14 -6.31
CA GLU A 111 18.17 -2.86 -5.11
C GLU A 111 16.99 -3.70 -4.60
N ARG A 112 17.24 -4.97 -4.24
CA ARG A 112 16.24 -5.88 -3.65
C ARG A 112 16.24 -5.74 -2.14
N LEU A 113 15.12 -5.34 -1.57
CA LEU A 113 14.94 -5.23 -0.13
C LEU A 113 14.51 -6.58 0.45
N LYS A 114 15.31 -7.11 1.40
CA LYS A 114 15.10 -8.43 2.03
C LYS A 114 14.75 -8.28 3.51
N ASN A 115 13.89 -9.16 4.02
CA ASN A 115 13.63 -9.26 5.47
C ASN A 115 14.75 -10.07 6.17
N LYS A 116 14.68 -10.20 7.51
CA LYS A 116 15.64 -11.00 8.31
C LYS A 116 15.72 -12.48 7.89
N GLN A 117 14.69 -12.99 7.23
CA GLN A 117 14.60 -14.37 6.70
C GLN A 117 15.10 -14.47 5.25
N GLY A 118 15.67 -13.39 4.68
CA GLY A 118 16.18 -13.36 3.30
C GLY A 118 15.12 -13.19 2.20
N LYS A 119 13.83 -13.12 2.55
CA LYS A 119 12.73 -12.97 1.59
C LYS A 119 12.66 -11.55 1.07
N VAL A 120 12.66 -11.39 -0.26
CA VAL A 120 12.48 -10.10 -0.92
C VAL A 120 11.05 -9.61 -0.72
N TYR A 121 10.89 -8.41 -0.15
CA TYR A 121 9.57 -7.80 0.07
C TYR A 121 9.35 -6.54 -0.79
N GLY A 122 10.40 -5.99 -1.38
CA GLY A 122 10.29 -4.77 -2.18
C GLY A 122 11.51 -4.51 -3.05
N LEU A 123 11.37 -3.50 -3.91
CA LEU A 123 12.44 -2.98 -4.77
C LEU A 123 12.65 -1.49 -4.47
N LYS A 124 13.90 -1.05 -4.60
CA LYS A 124 14.33 0.33 -4.45
C LYS A 124 15.14 0.74 -5.68
N PHE A 125 14.79 1.87 -6.27
CA PHE A 125 15.44 2.45 -7.43
C PHE A 125 16.40 3.54 -6.97
N ALA A 126 17.63 3.55 -7.48
CA ALA A 126 18.60 4.61 -7.22
C ALA A 126 18.99 5.31 -8.52
N TYR A 127 19.07 6.64 -8.47
CA TYR A 127 19.43 7.48 -9.60
C TYR A 127 20.00 8.81 -9.10
N SER A 128 21.17 9.22 -9.59
CA SER A 128 21.82 10.50 -9.25
C SER A 128 21.88 10.79 -7.74
N GLY A 129 22.25 9.78 -6.93
CA GLY A 129 22.35 9.89 -5.48
C GLY A 129 21.00 9.91 -4.73
N GLN A 130 19.86 9.91 -5.43
CA GLN A 130 18.53 9.80 -4.86
C GLN A 130 18.02 8.37 -4.92
N THR A 131 17.15 8.01 -3.97
CA THR A 131 16.51 6.69 -3.95
C THR A 131 14.99 6.77 -3.80
N PHE A 132 14.32 5.82 -4.45
CA PHE A 132 12.87 5.77 -4.56
C PHE A 132 12.37 4.34 -4.32
N LYS A 133 11.31 4.18 -3.55
CA LYS A 133 10.59 2.90 -3.45
C LYS A 133 9.96 2.60 -4.79
N ALA A 134 9.87 1.32 -5.15
CA ALA A 134 9.13 0.89 -6.34
C ALA A 134 7.72 1.49 -6.44
N SER A 135 7.00 1.56 -5.32
CA SER A 135 5.66 2.16 -5.26
C SER A 135 5.64 3.67 -5.53
N GLU A 136 6.75 4.37 -5.33
CA GLU A 136 6.89 5.79 -5.71
C GLU A 136 7.08 5.95 -7.23
N ILE A 137 7.67 4.95 -7.89
CA ILE A 137 7.83 4.93 -9.35
C ILE A 137 6.51 4.51 -10.02
N GLY A 138 5.90 3.41 -9.56
CA GLY A 138 4.62 2.94 -10.07
C GLY A 138 4.26 1.54 -9.56
N ARG A 139 2.97 1.20 -9.59
CA ARG A 139 2.45 -0.11 -9.13
C ARG A 139 3.07 -1.30 -9.87
N GLU A 140 3.42 -1.08 -11.14
CA GLU A 140 4.03 -2.07 -12.05
C GLU A 140 5.46 -2.45 -11.69
N PHE A 141 6.15 -1.64 -10.87
CA PHE A 141 7.56 -1.83 -10.53
C PHE A 141 7.79 -2.53 -9.18
N GLY A 142 6.74 -3.00 -8.51
CA GLY A 142 6.88 -3.84 -7.32
C GLY A 142 7.54 -5.17 -7.66
N TYR A 143 8.23 -5.83 -6.71
CA TYR A 143 9.01 -7.06 -6.98
C TYR A 143 8.25 -8.11 -7.79
N ARG A 144 7.02 -8.44 -7.37
CA ARG A 144 6.15 -9.40 -8.08
C ARG A 144 5.51 -8.83 -9.34
N SER A 145 5.05 -7.58 -9.28
CA SER A 145 4.43 -6.91 -10.44
C SER A 145 5.38 -6.78 -11.61
N LEU A 146 6.64 -6.42 -11.32
CA LEU A 146 7.68 -6.23 -12.31
C LEU A 146 7.97 -7.56 -13.02
N GLN A 147 8.13 -8.64 -12.26
CA GLN A 147 8.31 -9.97 -12.84
C GLN A 147 7.13 -10.38 -13.72
N LYS A 148 5.90 -10.14 -13.26
CA LYS A 148 4.67 -10.44 -14.00
C LYS A 148 4.58 -9.70 -15.34
N ASN A 149 5.12 -8.49 -15.43
CA ASN A 149 5.12 -7.71 -16.68
C ASN A 149 5.95 -8.37 -17.80
N PHE A 150 6.86 -9.28 -17.48
CA PHE A 150 7.67 -10.01 -18.46
C PHE A 150 7.24 -11.46 -18.63
N GLU A 151 6.21 -11.92 -17.93
CA GLU A 151 5.62 -13.23 -18.19
C GLU A 151 5.03 -13.23 -19.61
N ILE A 152 5.34 -14.27 -20.38
CA ILE A 152 4.72 -14.47 -21.70
C ILE A 152 3.27 -14.85 -21.43
N SER A 153 2.34 -13.91 -21.66
CA SER A 153 0.94 -14.25 -21.64
C SER A 153 0.67 -15.18 -22.82
N ASN A 154 0.47 -16.47 -22.56
CA ASN A 154 -0.38 -17.25 -23.46
C ASN A 154 -1.71 -16.51 -23.48
N LYS A 155 -2.07 -15.90 -24.61
CA LYS A 155 -3.41 -15.37 -24.83
C LYS A 155 -4.37 -16.55 -24.76
N THR A 156 -4.80 -16.92 -23.55
CA THR A 156 -5.92 -17.82 -23.39
C THR A 156 -7.15 -17.04 -23.81
N GLU A 157 -7.75 -17.49 -24.91
CA GLU A 157 -9.02 -17.02 -25.44
C GLU A 157 -10.06 -16.81 -24.34
N PRO A 158 -11.00 -15.85 -24.49
CA PRO A 158 -12.03 -15.61 -23.49
C PRO A 158 -12.87 -16.87 -23.31
N LYS A 159 -12.76 -17.50 -22.13
CA LYS A 159 -13.65 -18.61 -21.76
C LYS A 159 -15.08 -18.09 -21.75
N LYS A 160 -15.88 -18.56 -22.72
CA LYS A 160 -17.34 -18.43 -22.74
C LYS A 160 -17.92 -18.80 -21.37
N ALA A 161 -18.83 -17.97 -20.88
CA ALA A 161 -19.65 -18.29 -19.73
C ALA A 161 -20.53 -19.50 -20.07
N THR A 162 -20.24 -20.66 -19.46
CA THR A 162 -21.18 -21.78 -19.43
C THR A 162 -22.12 -21.56 -18.25
N THR A 163 -23.32 -21.08 -18.56
CA THR A 163 -24.49 -21.17 -17.68
C THR A 163 -24.79 -22.64 -17.42
N MET A 164 -24.76 -23.07 -16.16
CA MET A 164 -25.45 -24.30 -15.76
C MET A 164 -26.67 -23.91 -14.94
N ALA A 165 -27.83 -24.31 -15.48
CA ALA A 165 -29.10 -24.37 -14.79
C ALA A 165 -28.98 -25.31 -13.58
N ASN A 166 -29.61 -24.92 -12.47
CA ASN A 166 -29.97 -25.84 -11.40
C ASN A 166 -31.50 -25.93 -11.35
N GLU A 167 -32.04 -27.02 -11.87
CA GLU A 167 -33.29 -27.60 -11.39
C GLU A 167 -33.05 -28.22 -10.01
N PRO A 168 -34.00 -28.10 -9.05
CA PRO A 168 -34.12 -29.06 -7.98
C PRO A 168 -35.34 -29.97 -8.22
N ALA A 169 -35.07 -31.27 -8.37
CA ALA A 169 -36.08 -32.31 -8.31
C ALA A 169 -36.49 -32.58 -6.84
N LYS A 170 -37.79 -32.36 -6.59
CA LYS A 170 -38.76 -33.04 -5.70
C LYS A 170 -38.25 -33.86 -4.49
N ASN A 171 -38.91 -33.70 -3.33
CA ASN A 171 -39.93 -34.65 -2.84
C ASN A 171 -40.56 -34.26 -1.47
N ASN A 172 -41.91 -34.36 -1.46
CA ASN A 172 -42.84 -34.87 -0.44
C ASN A 172 -43.00 -34.22 0.95
N ALA A 173 -44.17 -33.61 1.16
CA ALA A 173 -45.23 -34.11 2.05
C ALA A 173 -46.59 -33.60 1.53
#